data_AF-A0A935GWT0-F1
#
_entry.id   AF-A0A935GWT0-F1
#
_cell.length_a   1.000
_cell.length_b   1.000
_cell.length_c   1.000
_cell.angle_alpha   90.00
_cell.angle_beta   90.00
_cell.angle_gamma   90.00
#
_symmetry.space_group_name_H-M   'P 1'
#
loop_
_entity.id
_entity.type
_entity.pdbx_description
1 polymer ?
#
loop_
_entity_poly.entity_id
_entity_poly.type
_entity_poly.pdbx_seq_one_letter_code
_entity_poly.pdbx_strand_id
1 'polypeptide(L)'
;MGCVSTESGGGYNSAGNSRLYQITAWSNDPVSDPSGEWWLPEDSRRGALWSLKPNAWGDARSEYQVIHVLGSTPNQPSVAA
;
A
#
# COMPACT_ATOMS: atom_id res chain seq x y z
N MET A 1 16.40 3.07 -9.18
CA MET A 1 14.98 2.79 -8.93
C MET A 1 14.58 3.52 -7.66
N GLY A 2 13.37 4.06 -7.58
CA GLY A 2 12.89 4.77 -6.40
C GLY A 2 11.42 4.45 -6.16
N CYS A 3 11.02 4.51 -4.90
CA CYS A 3 9.63 4.38 -4.48
C CYS A 3 9.29 5.49 -3.50
N VAL A 4 8.04 5.92 -3.54
CA VAL A 4 7.40 6.71 -2.49
C VAL A 4 6.31 5.83 -1.90
N SER A 5 6.22 5.77 -0.59
CA SER A 5 5.15 5.05 0.10
C SER A 5 4.69 5.87 1.30
N THR A 6 3.40 5.82 1.57
CA THR A 6 2.73 6.56 2.64
C THR A 6 2.23 5.58 3.71
N GLU A 7 1.97 6.09 4.91
CA GLU A 7 1.36 5.33 6.00
C GLU A 7 -0.04 4.83 5.67
N SER A 8 -0.75 5.51 4.77
CA SER A 8 -2.08 5.08 4.29
C SER A 8 -2.01 3.89 3.34
N GLY A 9 -0.83 3.52 2.83
CA GLY A 9 -0.64 2.42 1.88
C GLY A 9 -0.59 2.84 0.40
N GLY A 10 -0.53 4.14 0.14
CA GLY A 10 -0.41 4.70 -1.21
C GLY A 10 1.04 4.86 -1.66
N GLY A 11 1.21 5.69 -2.67
CA GLY A 11 2.50 5.95 -3.31
C GLY A 11 2.71 5.23 -4.64
N TYR A 12 3.96 5.28 -5.13
CA TYR A 12 4.30 4.85 -6.48
C TYR A 12 5.78 4.49 -6.65
N ASN A 13 6.08 3.74 -7.70
CA ASN A 13 7.40 3.27 -8.07
C ASN A 13 7.89 3.96 -9.36
N SER A 14 9.21 4.18 -9.47
CA SER A 14 9.84 4.82 -10.63
C SER A 14 11.26 4.31 -10.89
N ALA A 15 11.75 4.52 -12.12
CA ALA A 15 13.11 4.15 -12.53
C ALA A 15 13.92 5.37 -12.95
N GLY A 16 14.84 5.84 -12.10
CA GLY A 16 15.80 6.90 -12.43
C GLY A 16 15.20 8.30 -12.44
N ASN A 17 14.09 8.53 -13.14
CA ASN A 17 13.37 9.79 -13.19
C ASN A 17 11.88 9.60 -12.86
N SER A 18 11.40 10.21 -11.78
CA SER A 18 10.03 10.07 -11.28
C SER A 18 8.95 10.73 -12.13
N ARG A 19 9.33 11.60 -13.08
CA ARG A 19 8.41 12.26 -14.01
C ARG A 19 8.28 11.51 -15.34
N LEU A 20 9.39 10.99 -15.86
CA LEU A 20 9.44 10.38 -17.19
C LEU A 20 9.29 8.85 -17.13
N TYR A 21 9.66 8.23 -16.03
CA TYR A 21 9.78 6.77 -15.91
C TYR A 21 9.03 6.26 -14.67
N GLN A 22 7.75 6.61 -14.57
CA GLN A 22 6.83 6.03 -13.58
C GLN A 22 6.52 4.58 -13.95
N ILE A 23 6.59 3.68 -12.97
CA ILE A 23 6.30 2.25 -13.13
C ILE A 23 4.87 1.95 -12.69
N THR A 24 4.45 2.52 -11.55
CA THR A 24 3.06 2.47 -11.09
C THR A 24 2.46 3.86 -11.15
N ALA A 25 1.13 3.93 -11.28
CA ALA A 25 0.42 5.19 -11.37
C ALA A 25 0.63 6.04 -10.12
N TRP A 26 0.68 7.36 -10.32
CA TRP A 26 0.66 8.36 -9.26
C TRP A 26 -0.50 9.32 -9.50
N SER A 27 -1.10 9.81 -8.43
CA SER A 27 -2.16 10.82 -8.47
C SER A 27 -1.73 12.08 -7.73
N ASN A 28 -2.02 13.25 -8.30
CA ASN A 28 -1.85 14.55 -7.65
C ASN A 28 -3.15 14.99 -6.96
N ASP A 29 -3.79 14.08 -6.22
CA ASP A 29 -5.02 14.37 -5.49
C ASP A 29 -4.66 15.02 -4.14
N PRO A 30 -5.12 16.25 -3.84
CA PRO A 30 -4.80 16.92 -2.58
C PRO A 30 -5.64 16.41 -1.39
N VAL A 31 -6.68 15.61 -1.64
CA VAL A 31 -7.63 15.13 -0.63
C VAL A 31 -7.37 13.68 -0.25
N SER A 32 -7.12 12.84 -1.26
CA SER A 32 -6.99 11.40 -1.08
C SER A 32 -5.62 10.88 -1.50
N ASP A 33 -5.20 9.78 -0.89
CA ASP A 33 -4.01 9.03 -1.28
C ASP A 33 -4.42 7.70 -1.93
N PRO A 34 -4.74 7.67 -3.23
CA PRO A 34 -5.16 6.45 -3.91
C PRO A 34 -4.01 5.46 -4.03
N SER A 35 -4.26 4.19 -3.73
CA SER A 35 -3.23 3.16 -3.79
C SER A 35 -2.90 2.75 -5.23
N GLY A 36 -1.63 2.88 -5.62
CA GLY A 36 -1.12 2.41 -6.90
C GLY A 36 -0.74 0.91 -6.92
N GLU A 37 -0.75 0.23 -5.77
CA GLU A 37 -0.31 -1.16 -5.65
C GLU A 37 -0.97 -1.87 -4.47
N TRP A 38 -1.66 -2.98 -4.75
CA TRP A 38 -2.51 -3.68 -3.78
C TRP A 38 -1.93 -5.05 -3.43
N TRP A 39 -2.00 -5.39 -2.14
CA TRP A 39 -1.54 -6.68 -1.61
C TRP A 39 -2.71 -7.34 -0.89
N LEU A 40 -3.27 -8.38 -1.53
CA LEU A 40 -4.49 -9.05 -1.08
C LEU A 40 -4.22 -10.54 -0.84
N PRO A 41 -3.77 -10.94 0.36
CA PRO A 41 -3.66 -12.35 0.71
C PRO A 41 -5.04 -13.01 0.78
N GLU A 42 -5.10 -14.26 0.33
CA GLU A 42 -6.29 -15.11 0.38
C GLU A 42 -6.01 -16.34 1.24
N ASP A 43 -6.90 -16.63 2.20
CA ASP A 43 -6.96 -17.94 2.85
C ASP A 43 -7.75 -18.91 1.96
N SER A 44 -7.04 -19.80 1.27
CA SER A 44 -7.62 -20.78 0.35
C SER A 44 -8.56 -21.80 1.01
N ARG A 45 -8.52 -21.97 2.34
CA ARG A 45 -9.42 -22.89 3.06
C ARG A 45 -10.74 -22.23 3.42
N ARG A 46 -10.72 -20.94 3.72
CA ARG A 46 -11.88 -20.16 4.16
C ARG A 46 -12.47 -19.28 3.06
N GLY A 47 -11.73 -19.07 1.97
CA GLY A 47 -12.05 -18.09 0.93
C GLY A 47 -12.00 -16.65 1.43
N ALA A 48 -11.30 -16.40 2.54
CA ALA A 48 -11.20 -15.06 3.13
C ALA A 48 -10.10 -14.27 2.42
N LEU A 49 -10.43 -13.07 1.93
CA LEU A 49 -9.51 -12.14 1.28
C LEU A 49 -9.42 -10.88 2.13
N TRP A 50 -8.22 -10.39 2.41
CA TRP A 50 -8.03 -9.14 3.16
C TRP A 50 -6.91 -8.31 2.57
N SER A 51 -6.84 -7.04 2.95
CA SER A 51 -5.76 -6.15 2.52
C SER A 51 -4.67 -5.97 3.56
N LEU A 52 -3.42 -5.98 3.10
CA LEU A 52 -2.25 -5.59 3.90
C LEU A 52 -1.98 -4.08 3.90
N LYS A 53 -2.73 -3.30 3.10
CA LYS A 53 -2.57 -1.85 3.01
C LYS A 53 -3.88 -1.13 3.33
N PRO A 54 -3.87 -0.10 4.20
CA PRO A 54 -5.11 0.55 4.66
C PRO A 54 -6.00 1.09 3.53
N ASN A 55 -5.42 1.76 2.53
CA ASN A 55 -6.16 2.40 1.44
C ASN A 55 -6.46 1.50 0.23
N ALA A 56 -6.03 0.23 0.26
CA ALA A 56 -6.17 -0.70 -0.86
C ALA A 56 -7.16 -1.82 -0.49
N TRP A 57 -8.45 -1.49 -0.38
CA TRP A 57 -9.48 -2.42 0.13
C TRP A 57 -9.27 -2.81 1.60
N GLY A 58 -8.79 -1.87 2.42
CA GLY A 58 -8.74 -2.05 3.87
C GLY A 58 -10.15 -2.14 4.47
N ASP A 59 -10.31 -3.00 5.47
CA ASP A 59 -11.53 -3.05 6.29
C ASP A 59 -11.45 -1.92 7.32
N ALA A 60 -12.50 -1.11 7.43
CA ALA A 60 -12.61 -0.02 8.40
C ALA A 60 -12.55 -0.50 9.86
N ARG A 61 -12.76 -1.79 10.11
CA ARG A 61 -12.63 -2.43 11.43
C ARG A 61 -11.23 -2.95 11.72
N SER A 62 -10.37 -3.02 10.69
CA SER A 62 -9.00 -3.49 10.83
C SER A 62 -8.10 -2.35 11.25
N GLU A 63 -7.24 -2.61 12.22
CA GLU A 63 -6.20 -1.69 12.63
C GLU A 63 -4.88 -2.10 11.96
N TYR A 64 -4.11 -1.11 11.53
CA TYR A 64 -2.89 -1.31 10.76
C TYR A 64 -1.72 -0.65 11.50
N GLN A 65 -0.63 -1.40 11.63
CA GLN A 65 0.65 -0.87 12.07
C GLN A 65 1.54 -0.66 10.85
N VAL A 66 1.98 0.58 10.66
CA VAL A 66 2.88 0.98 9.58
C VAL A 66 4.14 1.59 10.20
N ILE A 67 5.30 1.06 9.82
CA ILE A 67 6.59 1.50 10.35
C ILE A 67 7.48 1.88 9.18
N HIS A 68 7.90 3.14 9.13
CA HIS A 68 8.89 3.57 8.16
C HIS A 68 10.30 3.34 8.71
N VAL A 69 11.10 2.58 7.98
CA VAL A 69 12.53 2.37 8.25
C VAL A 69 13.35 2.78 7.04
N LEU A 70 14.67 2.89 7.20
CA LEU A 70 15.55 3.24 6.09
C LEU A 70 15.37 2.26 4.92
N GLY A 71 14.82 2.77 3.81
CA GLY A 71 14.62 2.01 2.57
C GLY A 71 13.45 1.01 2.59
N SER A 72 12.59 0.98 3.60
CA SER A 72 11.45 0.04 3.65
C SER A 72 10.29 0.53 4.51
N THR A 73 9.08 0.07 4.22
CA THR A 73 7.86 0.34 5.00
C THR A 73 7.06 -0.97 5.18
N PRO A 74 7.35 -1.79 6.20
CA PRO A 74 6.52 -2.93 6.56
C PRO A 74 5.14 -2.49 7.06
N ASN A 75 4.11 -3.20 6.58
CA ASN A 75 2.72 -3.03 6.99
C ASN A 75 2.20 -4.34 7.59
N GLN A 76 1.58 -4.27 8.76
CA GLN A 76 0.96 -5.43 9.41
C GLN A 76 -0.44 -5.08 9.93
N PRO A 77 -1.49 -5.82 9.56
CA PRO A 77 -2.78 -5.71 10.23
C PRO A 77 -2.69 -6.28 11.65
N SER A 78 -3.33 -5.64 12.62
CA SER A 78 -3.28 -6.03 14.04
C SER A 78 -4.01 -7.35 14.33
N VAL A 79 -4.92 -7.76 13.44
CA VAL A 79 -5.59 -9.07 13.47
C VAL A 79 -5.54 -9.64 12.06
N ALA A 80 -4.75 -10.70 11.87
CA ALA A 80 -4.90 -11.56 10.71
C ALA A 80 -6.23 -12.32 10.85
N ALA A 81 -7.10 -12.22 9.85
CA ALA A 81 -8.39 -12.93 9.81
C ALA A 81 -8.23 -14.45 9.89
#